data_AF-A0A2D6MEU4-F1
#
_entry.id   AF-A0A2D6MEU4-F1
#
_cell.length_a   1.000
_cell.length_b   1.000
_cell.length_c   1.000
_cell.angle_alpha   90.00
_cell.angle_beta   90.00
_cell.angle_gamma   90.00
#
_symmetry.space_group_name_H-M   'P 1'
#
loop_
_entity.id
_entity.type
_entity.pdbx_description
1 polymer ?
#
loop_
_entity_poly.entity_id
_entity_poly.type
_entity_poly.pdbx_seq_one_letter_code
_entity_poly.pdbx_strand_id
1 'polypeptide(L)'
;MSVLYSSLKRRSEEYDVAFSIERDEIRKMFYSSYGDDCKYCEKRLTYKTIACDHIVPLSKKGETSVKNLQLICKTCNTRKGPLDEEDFNMLIQLVQELPAEIRVYVMKKLAKGGRY
;
A
#
# COMPACT_ATOMS: atom_id res chain seq x y z
N MET A 1 -9.15 6.66 -12.84
CA MET A 1 -8.72 7.65 -11.82
C MET A 1 -9.87 8.27 -11.04
N SER A 2 -11.03 8.62 -11.64
CA SER A 2 -12.14 9.22 -10.88
C SER A 2 -12.66 8.31 -9.76
N VAL A 3 -12.77 7.00 -10.00
CA VAL A 3 -13.19 5.98 -9.02
C VAL A 3 -12.23 5.85 -7.84
N LEU A 4 -10.91 5.97 -8.09
CA LEU A 4 -9.93 5.90 -7.02
C LEU A 4 -10.04 7.12 -6.10
N TYR A 5 -10.12 8.32 -6.68
CA TYR A 5 -10.27 9.56 -5.93
C TYR A 5 -11.55 9.55 -5.08
N SER A 6 -12.69 9.15 -5.65
CA SER A 6 -13.94 9.06 -4.87
C SER A 6 -13.87 8.01 -3.76
N SER A 7 -13.21 6.87 -4.01
CA SER A 7 -12.99 5.84 -2.99
C SER A 7 -12.12 6.34 -1.84
N LEU A 8 -11.01 7.02 -2.14
CA LEU A 8 -10.13 7.61 -1.13
C LEU A 8 -10.84 8.68 -0.30
N LYS A 9 -11.64 9.54 -0.95
CA LYS A 9 -12.43 10.56 -0.26
C LYS A 9 -13.45 9.94 0.69
N ARG A 10 -14.30 9.03 0.20
CA ARG A 10 -15.30 8.30 1.02
C ARG A 10 -14.64 7.61 2.21
N ARG A 11 -13.54 6.89 2.00
CA ARG A 11 -12.84 6.21 3.09
C ARG A 11 -12.22 7.17 4.11
N SER A 12 -11.80 8.36 3.68
CA SER A 12 -11.25 9.36 4.61
C SER A 12 -12.34 9.92 5.52
N GLU A 13 -13.54 10.15 4.95
CA GLU A 13 -14.74 10.54 5.71
C GLU A 13 -15.14 9.42 6.70
N GLU A 14 -15.14 8.15 6.27
CA GLU A 14 -15.49 7.00 7.14
C GLU A 14 -14.57 6.84 8.35
N TYR A 15 -13.28 7.16 8.21
CA TYR A 15 -12.29 7.05 9.27
C TYR A 15 -12.08 8.35 10.04
N ASP A 16 -12.78 9.42 9.66
CA ASP A 16 -12.63 10.76 10.22
C ASP A 16 -11.16 11.20 10.21
N VAL A 17 -10.59 11.29 9.01
CA VAL A 17 -9.23 11.77 8.75
C VAL A 17 -9.22 12.84 7.66
N ALA A 18 -8.24 13.73 7.70
CA ALA A 18 -8.09 14.79 6.70
C ALA A 18 -7.88 14.23 5.29
N PHE A 19 -8.48 14.90 4.32
CA PHE A 19 -8.31 14.62 2.89
C PHE A 19 -7.82 15.90 2.20
N SER A 20 -6.57 15.91 1.77
CA SER A 20 -5.88 17.12 1.27
C SER A 20 -5.17 16.89 -0.06
N ILE A 21 -5.53 15.84 -0.80
CA ILE A 21 -4.94 15.51 -2.10
C ILE A 21 -5.87 15.85 -3.27
N GLU A 22 -5.29 16.38 -4.33
CA GLU A 22 -5.96 16.69 -5.59
C GLU A 22 -5.88 15.56 -6.61
N ARG A 23 -6.86 15.52 -7.53
CA ARG A 23 -6.91 14.47 -8.57
C ARG A 23 -5.66 14.42 -9.44
N ASP A 24 -5.08 15.58 -9.74
CA ASP A 24 -3.89 15.71 -10.56
C ASP A 24 -2.64 15.19 -9.85
N GLU A 25 -2.57 15.32 -8.52
CA GLU A 25 -1.48 14.77 -7.73
C GLU A 25 -1.49 13.24 -7.76
N ILE A 26 -2.67 12.62 -7.59
CA ILE A 26 -2.79 11.16 -7.75
C ILE A 26 -2.36 10.74 -9.17
N ARG A 27 -2.76 11.50 -10.20
CA ARG A 27 -2.36 11.22 -11.58
C ARG A 27 -0.83 11.28 -11.74
N LYS A 28 -0.18 12.32 -11.22
CA LYS A 28 1.28 12.48 -11.22
C LYS A 28 1.97 11.32 -10.52
N MET A 29 1.51 10.91 -9.35
CA MET A 29 2.08 9.78 -8.62
C MET A 29 2.00 8.46 -9.40
N PHE A 30 0.89 8.22 -10.12
CA PHE A 30 0.77 7.04 -10.98
C PHE A 30 1.75 7.07 -12.14
N TYR A 31 1.92 8.21 -12.81
CA TYR A 31 2.86 8.32 -13.93
C TYR A 31 4.31 8.23 -13.48
N SER A 32 4.66 8.81 -12.32
CA SER A 32 6.01 8.74 -11.79
C SER A 32 6.40 7.33 -11.38
N SER A 33 5.46 6.55 -10.83
CA SER A 33 5.74 5.17 -10.37
C SER A 33 5.45 4.09 -11.41
N TYR A 34 4.85 4.44 -12.55
CA TYR A 34 4.55 3.45 -13.58
C TYR A 34 5.84 2.96 -14.24
N GLY A 35 6.04 1.64 -14.25
CA GLY A 35 7.26 1.07 -14.77
C GLY A 35 8.43 1.08 -13.78
N ASP A 36 8.25 1.53 -12.55
CA ASP A 36 9.22 1.31 -11.47
C ASP A 36 9.02 -0.04 -10.78
N ASP A 37 9.99 -0.47 -10.00
CA ASP A 37 9.88 -1.67 -9.18
C ASP A 37 9.21 -1.35 -7.82
N CYS A 38 8.31 -2.22 -7.37
CA CYS A 38 7.65 -2.09 -6.08
C CYS A 38 8.69 -2.15 -4.96
N LYS A 39 8.77 -1.10 -4.12
CA LYS A 39 9.80 -0.99 -3.07
C LYS A 39 9.91 -2.15 -2.08
N TYR A 40 8.85 -2.95 -1.92
CA TYR A 40 8.82 -4.10 -1.01
C TYR A 40 9.16 -5.46 -1.63
N CYS A 41 8.99 -5.62 -2.95
CA CYS A 41 9.13 -6.94 -3.58
C CYS A 41 9.83 -6.91 -4.94
N GLU A 42 10.28 -5.72 -5.37
CA GLU A 42 11.05 -5.48 -6.59
C GLU A 42 10.35 -5.90 -7.88
N LYS A 43 9.04 -6.19 -7.82
CA LYS A 43 8.25 -6.49 -9.01
C LYS A 43 7.81 -5.19 -9.67
N ARG A 44 7.97 -5.14 -10.99
CA ARG A 44 7.53 -4.05 -11.86
C ARG A 44 6.06 -3.65 -11.62
N LEU A 45 5.84 -2.36 -11.40
CA LEU A 45 4.53 -1.74 -11.29
C LEU A 45 3.96 -1.52 -12.70
N THR A 46 2.84 -2.19 -12.95
CA THR A 46 2.08 -2.07 -14.19
C THR A 46 0.71 -1.50 -13.88
N TYR A 47 -0.03 -1.08 -14.90
CA TYR A 47 -1.41 -0.59 -14.72
C TYR A 47 -2.33 -1.64 -14.05
N LYS A 48 -2.03 -2.94 -14.22
CA LYS A 48 -2.81 -4.03 -13.61
C LYS A 48 -2.41 -4.29 -12.17
N THR A 49 -1.15 -4.04 -11.81
CA THR A 49 -0.56 -4.46 -10.53
C THR A 49 -0.40 -3.33 -9.54
N ILE A 50 -0.38 -2.08 -9.97
CA ILE A 50 -0.22 -0.92 -9.08
C ILE A 50 -1.47 -0.69 -8.22
N ALA A 51 -1.25 -0.25 -6.98
CA ALA A 51 -2.25 0.11 -6.00
C ALA A 51 -1.78 1.37 -5.23
N CYS A 52 -2.74 2.17 -4.77
CA CYS A 52 -2.49 3.31 -3.90
C CYS A 52 -2.69 2.86 -2.44
N ASP A 53 -1.63 2.96 -1.66
CA ASP A 53 -1.54 2.57 -0.25
C ASP A 53 -1.29 3.81 0.63
N HIS A 54 -1.69 3.72 1.88
CA HIS A 54 -1.41 4.72 2.90
C HIS A 54 -0.22 4.26 3.75
N ILE A 55 0.87 5.04 3.80
CA ILE A 55 2.07 4.79 4.64
C ILE A 55 1.63 4.53 6.08
N VAL A 56 0.88 5.46 6.67
CA VAL A 56 0.10 5.28 7.90
C VAL A 56 -1.36 5.00 7.52
N PRO A 57 -1.92 3.83 7.84
CA PRO A 57 -3.27 3.46 7.43
C PRO A 57 -4.34 4.32 8.09
N LEU A 58 -5.50 4.44 7.44
CA LEU A 58 -6.65 5.20 7.94
C LEU A 58 -7.08 4.76 9.36
N SER A 59 -6.99 3.47 9.67
CA SER A 59 -7.29 2.92 11.01
C SER A 59 -6.36 3.44 12.11
N LYS A 60 -5.16 3.89 11.74
CA LYS A 60 -4.18 4.55 12.63
C LYS A 60 -4.21 6.07 12.47
N LYS A 61 -5.34 6.64 12.01
CA LYS A 61 -5.54 8.08 11.78
C LYS A 61 -4.58 8.72 10.78
N GLY A 62 -4.03 7.94 9.85
CA GLY A 62 -3.25 8.49 8.75
C GLY A 62 -4.12 9.26 7.76
N GLU A 63 -3.70 10.49 7.44
CA GLU A 63 -4.42 11.37 6.52
C GLU A 63 -4.32 10.90 5.07
N THR A 64 -5.30 11.27 4.24
CA THR A 64 -5.17 11.09 2.79
C THR A 64 -4.54 12.33 2.18
N SER A 65 -3.21 12.33 2.11
CA SER A 65 -2.39 13.41 1.57
C SER A 65 -1.26 12.86 0.70
N VAL A 66 -0.64 13.69 -0.14
CA VAL A 66 0.53 13.28 -0.96
C VAL A 66 1.66 12.70 -0.11
N LYS A 67 1.85 13.20 1.12
CA LYS A 67 2.91 12.75 2.03
C LYS A 67 2.66 11.36 2.62
N ASN A 68 1.39 10.96 2.74
CA ASN A 68 1.01 9.69 3.34
C ASN A 68 0.58 8.64 2.31
N LEU A 69 0.43 9.00 1.03
CA LEU A 69 0.11 8.05 -0.03
C LEU A 69 1.37 7.54 -0.73
N GLN A 70 1.34 6.28 -1.13
CA GLN A 70 2.40 5.63 -1.89
C GLN A 70 1.84 4.67 -2.94
N LEU A 71 2.64 4.36 -3.96
CA LEU A 71 2.27 3.45 -5.04
C LEU A 71 3.08 2.17 -4.92
N ILE A 72 2.38 1.07 -4.64
CA ILE A 72 2.98 -0.26 -4.43
C ILE A 72 2.18 -1.31 -5.20
N CYS A 73 2.70 -2.53 -5.33
CA CYS A 73 1.93 -3.57 -5.99
C CYS A 73 0.75 -4.04 -5.11
N LYS A 74 -0.36 -4.44 -5.73
CA LYS A 74 -1.56 -5.00 -5.08
C LYS A 74 -1.22 -6.10 -4.09
N THR A 75 -0.28 -6.99 -4.44
CA THR A 75 0.14 -8.07 -3.54
C THR A 75 0.78 -7.54 -2.27
N CYS A 76 1.66 -6.54 -2.35
CA CYS A 76 2.26 -5.94 -1.15
C CYS A 76 1.27 -5.10 -0.37
N ASN A 77 0.37 -4.37 -1.04
CA ASN A 77 -0.74 -3.67 -0.40
C ASN A 77 -1.62 -4.63 0.43
N THR A 78 -1.96 -5.81 -0.11
CA THR A 78 -2.69 -6.83 0.65
C THR A 78 -1.89 -7.39 1.82
N ARG A 79 -0.57 -7.61 1.65
CA ARG A 79 0.31 -8.10 2.72
C ARG A 79 0.50 -7.10 3.86
N LYS A 80 0.63 -5.80 3.52
CA LYS A 80 0.75 -4.71 4.49
C LYS A 80 -0.51 -4.59 5.33
N GLY A 81 -1.68 -4.67 4.68
CA GLY A 81 -2.96 -4.70 5.38
C GLY A 81 -3.11 -3.49 6.33
N PRO A 82 -3.33 -3.70 7.64
CA PRO A 82 -3.52 -2.64 8.63
C PRO A 82 -2.22 -2.11 9.25
N LEU A 83 -1.07 -2.64 8.84
CA LEU A 83 0.22 -2.17 9.33
C LEU A 83 0.54 -0.81 8.69
N ASP A 84 1.25 0.04 9.44
CA ASP A 84 1.96 1.14 8.82
C ASP A 84 3.24 0.63 8.15
N GLU A 85 3.94 1.53 7.50
CA GLU A 85 5.16 1.21 6.77
C GLU A 85 6.28 0.69 7.67
N GLU A 86 6.43 1.22 8.88
CA GLU A 86 7.49 0.82 9.80
C GLU A 86 7.26 -0.62 10.28
N ASP A 87 6.06 -0.91 10.78
CA ASP A 87 5.65 -2.25 11.20
C ASP A 87 5.76 -3.25 10.04
N PHE A 88 5.37 -2.85 8.84
CA PHE A 88 5.44 -3.71 7.66
C PHE A 88 6.88 -3.98 7.23
N ASN A 89 7.77 -2.99 7.29
CA ASN A 89 9.19 -3.17 7.01
C ASN A 89 9.83 -4.14 8.01
N MET A 90 9.52 -4.00 9.31
CA MET A 90 9.98 -4.94 10.34
C MET A 90 9.51 -6.37 10.05
N LEU A 91 8.23 -6.55 9.70
CA LEU A 91 7.69 -7.85 9.32
C LEU A 91 8.43 -8.44 8.11
N ILE A 92 8.66 -7.64 7.06
CA ILE A 92 9.37 -8.12 5.86
C ILE A 92 10.80 -8.52 6.20
N GLN A 93 11.53 -7.73 6.99
CA GLN A 93 12.88 -8.09 7.44
C GLN A 93 12.88 -9.43 8.18
N LEU A 94 11.99 -9.62 9.15
CA LEU A 94 11.86 -10.90 9.87
C LEU A 94 11.58 -12.07 8.93
N VAL A 95 10.70 -11.88 7.95
CA VAL A 95 10.35 -12.92 6.98
C VAL A 95 11.50 -13.24 6.01
N GLN A 96 12.37 -12.27 5.72
CA GLN A 96 13.53 -12.47 4.85
C GLN A 96 14.62 -13.33 5.51
N GLU A 97 14.76 -13.27 6.82
CA GLU A 97 15.70 -14.11 7.60
C GLU A 97 15.25 -15.57 7.71
N LEU A 98 14.02 -15.91 7.32
CA LEU A 98 13.50 -17.28 7.39
C LEU A 98 14.09 -18.16 6.27
N PRO A 99 14.24 -19.48 6.52
CA PRO A 99 14.55 -20.45 5.47
C PRO A 99 13.60 -20.33 4.27
N ALA A 100 14.13 -20.55 3.06
CA ALA A 100 13.44 -20.24 1.81
C ALA A 100 12.02 -20.85 1.71
N GLU A 101 11.85 -22.11 2.15
CA GLU A 101 10.56 -22.79 2.15
C GLU A 101 9.53 -22.08 3.05
N ILE A 102 9.94 -21.75 4.28
CA ILE A 102 9.09 -21.08 5.27
C ILE A 102 8.76 -19.66 4.80
N ARG A 103 9.76 -18.92 4.30
CA ARG A 103 9.58 -17.59 3.73
C ARG A 103 8.52 -17.58 2.62
N VAL A 104 8.58 -18.53 1.69
CA VAL A 104 7.59 -18.65 0.62
C VAL A 104 6.20 -18.96 1.17
N TYR A 105 6.11 -19.85 2.16
CA TYR A 105 4.84 -20.19 2.83
C TYR A 105 4.21 -18.97 3.52
N VAL A 106 4.99 -18.24 4.33
CA VAL A 106 4.53 -17.04 5.06
C VAL A 106 4.11 -15.95 4.07
N MET A 107 4.92 -15.68 3.04
CA MET A 107 4.59 -14.67 2.02
C MET A 107 3.33 -15.00 1.21
N LYS A 108 3.00 -16.29 1.04
CA LYS A 108 1.71 -16.73 0.45
C LYS A 108 0.55 -16.54 1.41
N LYS A 109 0.75 -16.75 2.71
CA LYS A 109 -0.29 -16.55 3.73
C LYS A 109 -0.62 -15.07 3.94
N LEU A 110 0.39 -14.21 4.02
CA LEU A 110 0.20 -12.76 4.12
C LEU A 110 -0.57 -12.20 2.92
N ALA A 111 -0.38 -12.77 1.72
CA ALA A 111 -1.09 -12.34 0.51
C ALA A 111 -2.59 -12.67 0.49
N LYS A 112 -3.10 -13.49 1.43
CA LYS A 112 -4.54 -13.77 1.55
C LYS A 112 -5.30 -12.67 2.31
N GLY A 113 -4.57 -11.79 3.01
CA GLY A 113 -5.16 -10.81 3.92
C GLY A 113 -5.81 -11.46 5.14
N GLY A 114 -6.04 -10.65 6.17
CA GLY A 114 -6.76 -11.04 7.38
C GLY A 114 -7.36 -9.80 8.02
N ARG A 115 -8.57 -9.93 8.57
CA ARG A 115 -9.12 -8.93 9.49
C ARG A 115 -8.57 -9.29 10.86
N TYR A 116 -7.83 -8.37 11.47
CA TYR A 116 -7.54 -8.43 12.90
C TYR A 116 -8.73 -7.84 13.66
#